data_AF-S4PZ89-F1
#
_entry.id   AF-S4PZ89-F1
#
_cell.length_a   1.000
_cell.length_b   1.000
_cell.length_c   1.000
_cell.angle_alpha   90.00
_cell.angle_beta   90.00
_cell.angle_gamma   90.00
#
_symmetry.space_group_name_H-M   'P 1'
#
loop_
_entity.id
_entity.type
_entity.pdbx_description
1 polymer ?
#
loop_
_entity_poly.entity_id
_entity_poly.type
_entity_poly.pdbx_seq_one_letter_code
_entity_poly.pdbx_strand_id
1 'polypeptide(L)'
;MSPSEVEAANEEELKEEEDSPLMSEDELEQSLKKLLMQLIDKEMLECFGWPNESIDVVLERVIENCGARAADRDKWTLVQRLRENAKHLFLYVIEDKNIARMMDTHTIDQIIKHILQQVSENDDENAMPSERVS
;
A
#
# COMPACT_ATOMS: atom_id res chain seq x y z
N MET A 1 30.39 -45.42 -19.56
CA MET A 1 29.01 -44.95 -19.39
C MET A 1 28.82 -44.59 -17.93
N SER A 2 28.85 -43.30 -17.60
CA SER A 2 28.09 -42.72 -16.48
C SER A 2 26.61 -42.58 -16.95
N PRO A 3 25.58 -42.38 -16.11
CA PRO A 3 25.45 -41.43 -14.98
C PRO A 3 24.82 -42.11 -13.73
N SER A 4 24.62 -41.54 -12.53
CA SER A 4 24.05 -40.25 -12.16
C SER A 4 24.28 -40.02 -10.66
N GLU A 5 25.07 -39.01 -10.32
CA GLU A 5 25.05 -38.34 -9.01
C GLU A 5 25.15 -36.86 -9.33
N VAL A 6 24.07 -36.12 -9.05
CA VAL A 6 24.09 -34.80 -8.39
C VAL A 6 22.63 -34.39 -8.17
N GLU A 7 22.12 -34.74 -7.00
CA GLU A 7 21.16 -33.89 -6.29
C GLU A 7 21.91 -32.68 -5.77
N ALA A 8 21.43 -31.49 -6.11
CA ALA A 8 21.54 -30.30 -5.27
C ALA A 8 20.44 -29.34 -5.72
N ALA A 9 19.39 -29.30 -4.92
CA ALA A 9 18.37 -28.27 -4.96
C ALA A 9 19.07 -26.89 -4.87
N ASN A 10 18.85 -26.05 -5.88
CA ASN A 10 19.25 -24.66 -5.80
C ASN A 10 18.10 -23.92 -5.11
N GLU A 11 18.26 -23.79 -3.80
CA GLU A 11 17.40 -23.05 -2.89
C GLU A 11 17.30 -21.57 -3.31
N GLU A 12 16.11 -21.04 -3.06
CA GLU A 12 15.66 -19.69 -3.35
C GLU A 12 16.50 -18.64 -2.63
N GLU A 13 17.36 -17.92 -3.34
CA GLU A 13 17.80 -16.58 -2.93
C GLU A 13 17.97 -15.70 -4.18
N LEU A 14 16.84 -15.29 -4.75
CA LEU A 14 16.77 -14.03 -5.48
C LEU A 14 16.18 -12.99 -4.52
N LYS A 15 17.03 -12.50 -3.61
CA LYS A 15 16.84 -11.17 -3.02
C LYS A 15 17.08 -10.15 -4.14
N GLU A 16 16.06 -9.88 -4.93
CA GLU A 16 15.98 -8.66 -5.74
C GLU A 16 15.36 -7.56 -4.88
N GLU A 17 16.06 -7.18 -3.79
CA GLU A 17 15.83 -5.92 -3.10
C GLU A 17 16.73 -4.84 -3.72
N GLU A 18 16.57 -4.56 -5.01
CA GLU A 18 17.24 -3.44 -5.67
C GLU A 18 16.21 -2.73 -6.56
N ASP A 19 15.65 -1.64 -6.03
CA ASP A 19 15.02 -0.52 -6.76
C ASP A 19 14.03 -0.87 -7.88
N SER A 20 13.13 -1.83 -7.64
CA SER A 20 11.94 -1.92 -8.47
C SER A 20 11.07 -0.67 -8.18
N PRO A 21 10.74 0.18 -9.17
CA PRO A 21 9.86 1.33 -8.99
C PRO A 21 8.41 0.95 -8.62
N LEU A 22 8.16 -0.35 -8.48
CA LEU A 22 6.88 -1.00 -8.25
C LEU A 22 7.06 -1.94 -7.04
N MET A 23 6.20 -1.79 -6.04
CA MET A 23 6.21 -2.58 -4.81
C MET A 23 5.76 -4.01 -5.10
N SER A 24 6.23 -4.95 -4.29
CA SER A 24 5.70 -6.31 -4.25
C SER A 24 4.25 -6.32 -3.77
N GLU A 25 3.52 -7.41 -4.01
CA GLU A 25 2.12 -7.54 -3.60
C GLU A 25 1.93 -7.32 -2.09
N ASP A 26 2.71 -8.03 -1.25
CA ASP A 26 2.69 -7.89 0.20
C ASP A 26 3.04 -6.47 0.67
N GLU A 27 4.05 -5.84 0.07
CA GLU A 27 4.46 -4.48 0.41
C GLU A 27 3.36 -3.47 0.07
N LEU A 28 2.74 -3.61 -1.10
CA LEU A 28 1.65 -2.75 -1.52
C LEU A 28 0.43 -2.94 -0.61
N GLU A 29 0.11 -4.18 -0.26
CA GLU A 29 -0.98 -4.51 0.66
C GLU A 29 -0.79 -3.84 2.02
N GLN A 30 0.39 -4.01 2.63
CA GLN A 30 0.72 -3.41 3.91
C GLN A 30 0.73 -1.88 3.85
N SER A 31 1.20 -1.33 2.74
CA SER A 31 1.25 0.13 2.54
C SER A 31 -0.15 0.71 2.40
N LEU A 32 -1.02 0.08 1.61
CA LEU A 32 -2.42 0.47 1.47
C LEU A 32 -3.19 0.34 2.78
N LYS A 33 -2.92 -0.70 3.56
CA LYS A 33 -3.48 -0.88 4.90
C LYS A 33 -3.14 0.28 5.82
N LYS A 34 -1.85 0.65 5.90
CA LYS A 34 -1.41 1.81 6.68
C LYS A 34 -2.07 3.10 6.17
N LEU A 35 -2.12 3.27 4.87
CA LEU A 35 -2.66 4.46 4.22
C LEU A 35 -4.17 4.60 4.49
N LEU A 36 -4.93 3.51 4.42
CA LEU A 36 -6.34 3.47 4.81
C LEU A 36 -6.54 3.80 6.29
N MET A 37 -5.72 3.27 7.20
CA MET A 37 -5.77 3.61 8.63
C MET A 37 -5.44 5.06 8.93
N GLN A 38 -4.70 5.74 8.06
CA GLN A 38 -4.33 7.15 8.21
C GLN A 38 -5.35 8.09 7.57
N LEU A 39 -5.96 7.69 6.46
CA LEU A 39 -6.97 8.49 5.77
C LEU A 39 -8.38 8.32 6.30
N ILE A 40 -8.68 7.14 6.85
CA ILE A 40 -10.03 6.76 7.26
C ILE A 40 -10.02 6.44 8.74
N ASP A 41 -10.97 7.03 9.45
CA ASP A 41 -11.19 6.75 10.86
C ASP A 41 -11.44 5.26 11.12
N LYS A 42 -10.96 4.78 12.26
CA LYS A 42 -11.13 3.39 12.67
C LYS A 42 -12.60 2.93 12.65
N GLU A 43 -13.53 3.78 13.08
CA GLU A 43 -14.97 3.46 13.08
C GLU A 43 -15.52 3.22 11.67
N MET A 44 -15.06 4.00 10.69
CA MET A 44 -15.42 3.82 9.27
C MET A 44 -14.79 2.55 8.70
N LEU A 45 -13.53 2.26 9.03
CA LEU A 45 -12.88 0.99 8.66
C LEU A 45 -13.63 -0.21 9.25
N GLU A 46 -14.08 -0.13 10.50
CA GLU A 46 -14.90 -1.16 11.14
C GLU A 46 -16.25 -1.35 10.43
N CYS A 47 -16.87 -0.25 9.96
CA CYS A 47 -18.07 -0.31 9.13
C CYS A 47 -17.82 -1.01 7.78
N PHE A 48 -16.62 -0.89 7.22
CA PHE A 48 -16.21 -1.65 6.04
C PHE A 48 -15.77 -3.09 6.35
N GLY A 49 -15.84 -3.54 7.61
CA GLY A 49 -15.51 -4.91 8.03
C GLY A 49 -14.04 -5.13 8.41
N TRP A 50 -13.24 -4.07 8.50
CA TRP A 50 -11.90 -4.15 9.09
C TRP A 50 -11.98 -4.40 10.60
N PRO A 51 -11.09 -5.18 11.24
CA PRO A 51 -9.97 -5.95 10.69
C PRO A 51 -10.31 -7.39 10.30
N ASN A 52 -11.60 -7.73 10.23
CA ASN A 52 -12.06 -9.09 9.94
C ASN A 52 -11.99 -9.45 8.45
N GLU A 53 -12.07 -8.46 7.58
CA GLU A 53 -12.01 -8.58 6.12
C GLU A 53 -10.61 -8.27 5.57
N SER A 54 -10.30 -8.82 4.41
CA SER A 54 -9.04 -8.52 3.68
C SER A 54 -9.00 -7.06 3.23
N ILE A 55 -7.79 -6.48 3.14
CA ILE A 55 -7.67 -5.08 2.73
C ILE A 55 -8.25 -4.83 1.34
N ASP A 56 -8.16 -5.83 0.46
CA ASP A 56 -8.75 -5.80 -0.87
C ASP A 56 -10.26 -5.55 -0.80
N VAL A 57 -11.00 -6.29 0.04
CA VAL A 57 -12.45 -6.12 0.24
C VAL A 57 -12.78 -4.76 0.85
N VAL A 58 -12.00 -4.34 1.85
CA VAL A 58 -12.20 -3.04 2.51
C VAL A 58 -11.96 -1.89 1.54
N LEU A 59 -10.90 -1.98 0.73
CA LEU A 59 -10.55 -1.00 -0.27
C LEU A 59 -11.64 -0.89 -1.35
N GLU A 60 -12.20 -2.02 -1.79
CA GLU A 60 -13.37 -2.03 -2.69
C GLU A 60 -14.56 -1.30 -2.08
N ARG A 61 -14.93 -1.60 -0.83
CA ARG A 61 -16.05 -0.94 -0.15
C ARG A 61 -15.83 0.56 0.02
N VAL A 62 -14.61 0.99 0.33
CA VAL A 62 -14.25 2.40 0.42
C VAL A 62 -14.44 3.11 -0.92
N ILE A 63 -13.95 2.51 -2.00
CA ILE A 63 -14.05 3.05 -3.37
C ILE A 63 -15.52 3.14 -3.79
N GLU A 64 -16.30 2.10 -3.55
CA GLU A 64 -17.75 2.07 -3.84
C GLU A 64 -18.51 3.12 -3.03
N ASN A 65 -18.15 3.31 -1.76
CA ASN A 65 -18.74 4.33 -0.90
C ASN A 65 -18.43 5.75 -1.38
N CYS A 66 -17.26 5.97 -2.00
CA CYS A 66 -16.90 7.23 -2.65
C CYS A 66 -17.52 7.41 -4.05
N GLY A 67 -18.33 6.45 -4.52
CA GLY A 67 -19.03 6.51 -5.81
C GLY A 67 -18.18 6.07 -7.00
N ALA A 68 -17.04 5.41 -6.76
CA ALA A 68 -16.20 4.81 -7.78
C ALA A 68 -16.44 3.30 -7.89
N ARG A 69 -15.98 2.69 -8.99
CA ARG A 69 -16.12 1.25 -9.20
C ARG A 69 -14.79 0.56 -8.88
N ALA A 70 -14.84 -0.41 -7.98
CA ALA A 70 -13.72 -1.29 -7.66
C ALA A 70 -13.16 -2.02 -8.91
N ALA A 71 -11.88 -2.39 -8.85
CA ALA A 71 -11.19 -3.15 -9.88
C ALA A 71 -11.78 -4.57 -10.04
N ASP A 72 -12.02 -4.98 -11.28
CA ASP A 72 -12.62 -6.30 -11.59
C ASP A 72 -11.72 -7.46 -11.09
N ARG A 73 -12.26 -8.26 -10.16
CA ARG A 73 -11.64 -9.50 -9.63
C ARG A 73 -11.21 -10.49 -10.71
N ASP A 74 -12.01 -10.64 -11.75
CA ASP A 74 -11.79 -11.62 -12.83
C ASP A 74 -10.78 -11.16 -13.90
N LYS A 75 -10.48 -9.86 -13.99
CA LYS A 75 -9.63 -9.32 -15.06
C LYS A 75 -8.19 -9.06 -14.64
N TRP A 76 -7.93 -8.93 -13.35
CA TRP A 76 -6.69 -8.39 -12.83
C TRP A 76 -6.15 -9.26 -11.69
N THR A 77 -4.82 -9.40 -11.62
CA THR A 77 -4.17 -10.05 -10.48
C THR A 77 -4.30 -9.20 -9.21
N LEU A 78 -4.12 -9.80 -8.02
CA LEU A 78 -4.31 -9.10 -6.75
C LEU A 78 -3.47 -7.81 -6.66
N VAL A 79 -2.18 -7.86 -6.99
CA VAL A 79 -1.33 -6.65 -7.08
C VAL A 79 -1.87 -5.57 -8.03
N GLN A 80 -2.39 -5.96 -9.21
CA GLN A 80 -2.93 -4.99 -10.16
C GLN A 80 -4.24 -4.37 -9.65
N ARG A 81 -5.08 -5.18 -9.02
CA ARG A 81 -6.33 -4.73 -8.40
C ARG A 81 -6.05 -3.73 -7.30
N LEU A 82 -5.08 -4.00 -6.43
CA LEU A 82 -4.66 -3.09 -5.38
C LEU A 82 -4.17 -1.75 -5.96
N ARG A 83 -3.41 -1.76 -7.06
CA ARG A 83 -2.94 -0.52 -7.72
C ARG A 83 -4.08 0.28 -8.33
N GLU A 84 -4.98 -0.34 -9.07
CA GLU A 84 -6.12 0.38 -9.66
C GLU A 84 -7.08 0.87 -8.58
N ASN A 85 -7.31 0.07 -7.54
CA ASN A 85 -8.10 0.48 -6.39
C ASN A 85 -7.46 1.65 -5.65
N ALA A 86 -6.14 1.62 -5.42
CA ALA A 86 -5.40 2.72 -4.82
C ALA A 86 -5.48 4.01 -5.68
N LYS A 87 -5.42 3.87 -7.00
CA LYS A 87 -5.62 5.01 -7.92
C LYS A 87 -7.00 5.62 -7.74
N HIS A 88 -8.04 4.81 -7.63
CA HIS A 88 -9.38 5.30 -7.32
C HIS A 88 -9.45 5.95 -5.94
N LEU A 89 -8.80 5.38 -4.93
CA LEU A 89 -8.71 5.98 -3.60
C LEU A 89 -8.13 7.41 -3.69
N PHE A 90 -7.01 7.59 -4.39
CA PHE A 90 -6.38 8.91 -4.55
C PHE A 90 -7.25 9.93 -5.29
N LEU A 91 -7.96 9.48 -6.33
CA LEU A 91 -8.82 10.34 -7.13
C LEU A 91 -10.11 10.76 -6.42
N TYR A 92 -10.75 9.81 -5.71
CA TYR A 92 -12.10 9.99 -5.20
C TYR A 92 -12.16 10.26 -3.69
N VAL A 93 -11.17 9.80 -2.92
CA VAL A 93 -11.17 9.94 -1.45
C VAL A 93 -10.40 11.18 -1.00
N ILE A 94 -9.25 11.46 -1.61
CA ILE A 94 -8.34 12.48 -1.07
C ILE A 94 -8.56 13.86 -1.67
N GLU A 95 -9.07 13.95 -2.91
CA GLU A 95 -9.34 15.21 -3.64
C GLU A 95 -8.24 16.29 -3.47
N ASP A 96 -6.97 15.87 -3.35
CA ASP A 96 -5.84 16.74 -3.05
C ASP A 96 -5.07 17.09 -4.33
N LYS A 97 -4.83 18.39 -4.53
CA LYS A 97 -4.14 18.93 -5.72
C LYS A 97 -2.68 18.49 -5.80
N ASN A 98 -2.03 18.23 -4.68
CA ASN A 98 -0.67 17.69 -4.63
C ASN A 98 -0.66 16.24 -5.09
N ILE A 99 -1.61 15.42 -4.63
CA ILE A 99 -1.74 14.03 -5.07
C ILE A 99 -2.09 13.97 -6.56
N ALA A 100 -3.00 14.81 -7.03
CA ALA A 100 -3.30 14.92 -8.46
C ALA A 100 -2.04 15.24 -9.30
N ARG A 101 -1.20 16.19 -8.86
CA ARG A 101 0.08 16.50 -9.51
C ARG A 101 1.08 15.36 -9.46
N MET A 102 1.10 14.62 -8.35
CA MET A 102 1.95 13.45 -8.23
C MET A 102 1.48 12.33 -9.15
N MET A 103 0.17 12.14 -9.33
CA MET A 103 -0.37 11.16 -10.30
C MET A 103 0.04 11.45 -11.75
N ASP A 104 0.31 12.72 -12.10
CA ASP A 104 0.84 13.09 -13.42
C ASP A 104 2.33 12.75 -13.62
N THR A 105 3.08 12.56 -12.53
CA THR A 105 4.56 12.50 -12.55
C THR A 105 5.15 11.23 -11.94
N HIS A 106 4.41 10.54 -11.09
CA HIS A 106 4.84 9.40 -10.26
C HIS A 106 3.88 8.22 -10.41
N THR A 107 4.38 7.02 -10.12
CA THR A 107 3.56 5.80 -10.08
C THR A 107 2.73 5.72 -8.79
N ILE A 108 1.68 4.91 -8.80
CA ILE A 108 0.83 4.66 -7.61
C ILE A 108 1.68 4.23 -6.41
N ASP A 109 2.62 3.31 -6.62
CA ASP A 109 3.54 2.82 -5.60
C ASP A 109 4.40 3.95 -5.00
N GLN A 110 4.93 4.85 -5.83
CA GLN A 110 5.69 6.02 -5.37
C GLN A 110 4.82 7.00 -4.58
N ILE A 111 3.58 7.22 -5.02
CA ILE A 111 2.62 8.11 -4.34
C ILE A 111 2.27 7.56 -2.96
N ILE A 112 1.97 6.26 -2.87
CA ILE A 112 1.71 5.57 -1.60
C ILE A 112 2.89 5.73 -0.65
N LYS A 113 4.12 5.45 -1.11
CA LYS A 113 5.33 5.61 -0.30
C LYS A 113 5.50 7.04 0.21
N HIS A 114 5.31 8.03 -0.67
CA HIS A 114 5.46 9.43 -0.32
C HIS A 114 4.40 9.91 0.68
N ILE A 115 3.15 9.47 0.54
CA ILE A 115 2.08 9.79 1.49
C ILE A 115 2.39 9.15 2.85
N LEU A 116 2.77 7.87 2.87
CA LEU A 116 3.15 7.20 4.11
C LEU A 116 4.35 7.85 4.79
N GLN A 117 5.34 8.32 4.04
CA GLN A 117 6.47 9.07 4.57
C GLN A 117 6.01 10.39 5.19
N GLN A 118 5.22 11.19 4.46
CA GLN A 118 4.69 12.45 4.99
C GLN A 118 3.87 12.25 6.26
N VAL A 119 3.05 11.20 6.32
CA VAL A 119 2.24 10.92 7.50
C VAL A 119 3.11 10.40 8.65
N SER A 120 4.12 9.58 8.38
CA SER A 120 5.04 9.06 9.39
C SER A 120 5.95 10.15 9.97
N GLU A 121 6.42 11.10 9.16
CA GLU A 121 7.28 12.20 9.62
C GLU A 121 6.53 13.21 10.51
N ASN A 122 5.19 13.25 10.46
CA ASN A 122 4.39 14.09 11.35
C ASN A 122 4.26 13.54 12.78
N ASP A 123 4.61 12.27 13.03
CA ASP A 123 4.58 11.67 14.38
C ASP A 123 5.88 11.91 15.17
N ASP A 124 7.00 12.31 14.52
CA ASP A 124 8.31 12.47 15.16
C ASP A 124 8.56 13.89 15.76
N GLU A 125 7.74 14.89 15.43
CA GLU A 125 7.82 16.26 16.00
C GLU A 125 7.15 16.38 17.40
N ASN A 126 6.94 15.28 18.13
CA ASN A 126 6.54 15.31 19.55
C ASN A 126 7.49 14.54 20.49
N ALA A 127 8.63 14.07 19.99
CA ALA A 127 9.71 13.57 20.84
C ALA A 127 10.50 14.75 21.46
N MET A 128 9.91 15.36 22.49
CA MET A 128 10.61 16.30 23.37
C MET A 128 11.95 15.72 23.87
N PRO A 129 13.09 16.40 23.71
CA PRO A 129 14.25 16.13 24.54
C PRO A 129 14.00 16.71 25.94
N SER A 130 13.65 15.80 26.84
CA SER A 130 13.60 15.95 28.29
C SER A 130 14.77 16.76 28.86
N GLU A 131 14.43 17.68 29.76
CA GLU A 131 15.21 18.20 30.89
C GLU A 131 16.75 18.00 30.90
N ARG A 132 17.47 19.12 30.92
CA ARG A 132 18.65 19.24 31.78
C ARG A 132 18.41 20.31 32.83
N VAL A 133 17.88 19.86 33.97
CA VAL A 133 18.08 20.53 35.25
C VAL A 133 19.56 20.42 35.61
N SER A 134 20.21 21.54 35.88
CA SER A 134 21.45 21.64 36.65
C SER A 134 21.45 22.96 37.41
#